data_AF-A1SC40-F1
#
_entry.id   AF-A1SC40-F1
#
_cell.length_a   1.000
_cell.length_b   1.000
_cell.length_c   1.000
_cell.angle_alpha   90.00
_cell.angle_beta   90.00
_cell.angle_gamma   90.00
#
_symmetry.space_group_name_H-M   'P 1'
#
loop_
_entity.id
_entity.type
_entity.pdbx_description
1 polymer ?
#
loop_
_entity_poly.entity_id
_entity_poly.type
_entity_poly.pdbx_seq_one_letter_code
_entity_poly.pdbx_strand_id
1 'polypeptide(L)'
;MSNRLETVGITTHLRLWADGERWREFNSGATGLQTQEAAERIATTTVLTGAVQPAASRASLAASLVGGREPIAQVLETARAEAASSTPGAERDWALDRLEQFHADGNRFSDVDGARMLVALETIGTRDALWEDMSTQNTPSHIALWTDLTRRAPDEVRAAPASMLGFASWLRGDGARAWCALDQVPADRPYSMAAIVASALQNGLHPREWERHQAQLREITSELDESFVPKPPHRHSQRDVPRSQPTTDRPAPGR
;
A
#
# COMPACT_ATOMS: atom_id res chain seq x y z
N MET A 1 16.27 14.33 30.64
CA MET A 1 14.91 14.10 31.19
C MET A 1 14.53 12.61 31.23
N SER A 2 15.21 11.69 30.55
CA SER A 2 14.81 10.26 30.47
C SER A 2 15.10 9.40 31.72
N ASN A 3 16.13 9.71 32.55
CA ASN A 3 16.47 8.87 33.72
C ASN A 3 15.43 8.87 34.85
N ARG A 4 14.40 9.73 34.80
CA ARG A 4 13.32 9.71 35.81
C ARG A 4 12.36 8.53 35.65
N LEU A 5 12.32 7.88 34.48
CA LEU A 5 11.38 6.78 34.21
C LEU A 5 11.92 5.43 34.73
N GLU A 6 13.23 5.21 34.66
CA GLU A 6 13.89 4.03 35.26
C GLU A 6 13.74 4.01 36.78
N THR A 7 13.81 5.18 37.43
CA THR A 7 13.60 5.30 38.88
C THR A 7 12.18 4.95 39.35
N VAL A 8 11.22 4.81 38.42
CA VAL A 8 9.84 4.35 38.70
C VAL A 8 9.56 2.96 38.12
N GLY A 9 10.60 2.23 37.73
CA GLY A 9 10.48 0.84 37.25
C GLY A 9 10.03 0.71 35.78
N ILE A 10 10.05 1.80 35.01
CA ILE A 10 9.73 1.76 33.58
C ILE A 10 11.03 1.49 32.81
N THR A 11 11.14 0.32 32.19
CA THR A 11 12.27 -0.04 31.32
C THR A 11 12.30 0.88 30.11
N THR A 12 13.33 1.72 30.00
CA THR A 12 13.57 2.52 28.80
C THR A 12 14.49 1.81 27.84
N HIS A 13 14.06 1.64 26.59
CA HIS A 13 14.94 1.18 25.51
C HIS A 13 16.01 2.25 25.22
N LEU A 14 17.19 1.80 24.76
CA LEU A 14 18.26 2.68 24.30
C LEU A 14 17.73 3.52 23.14
N ARG A 15 17.78 4.86 23.29
CA ARG A 15 17.33 5.81 22.27
C ARG A 15 18.54 6.51 21.68
N LEU A 16 18.85 6.19 20.43
CA LEU A 16 19.95 6.75 19.67
C LEU A 16 19.41 7.59 18.51
N TRP A 17 20.09 8.69 18.22
CA TRP A 17 19.94 9.47 16.99
C TRP A 17 21.28 9.54 16.29
N ALA A 18 21.29 9.47 14.97
CA ALA A 18 22.48 9.68 14.15
C ALA A 18 22.12 10.40 12.84
N ASP A 19 23.05 11.18 12.31
CA ASP A 19 22.89 11.96 11.07
C ASP A 19 23.90 11.57 9.97
N GLY A 20 24.64 10.48 10.16
CA GLY A 20 25.69 10.02 9.25
C GLY A 20 27.09 10.53 9.61
N GLU A 21 27.21 11.60 10.39
CA GLU A 21 28.49 12.12 10.88
C GLU A 21 28.63 11.98 12.40
N ARG A 22 27.53 12.04 13.12
CA ARG A 22 27.47 12.05 14.59
C ARG A 22 26.36 11.14 15.07
N TRP A 23 26.54 10.64 16.28
CA TRP A 23 25.48 9.97 17.03
C TRP A 23 25.29 10.65 18.39
N ARG A 24 24.08 10.55 18.92
CA ARG A 24 23.71 10.96 20.27
C ARG A 24 22.83 9.91 20.92
N GLU A 25 23.16 9.53 22.14
CA GLU A 25 22.29 8.74 23.00
C GLU A 25 21.45 9.69 23.87
N PHE A 26 20.14 9.55 23.83
CA PHE A 26 19.22 10.50 24.48
C PHE A 26 19.07 10.30 26.00
N ASN A 27 19.46 9.14 26.54
CA ASN A 27 19.33 8.88 27.97
C ASN A 27 20.55 9.40 28.73
N SER A 28 21.76 9.01 28.31
CA SER A 28 23.01 9.51 28.89
C SER A 28 23.41 10.91 28.40
N GLY A 29 22.94 11.32 27.21
CA GLY A 29 23.44 12.51 26.53
C GLY A 29 24.79 12.31 25.84
N ALA A 30 25.35 11.09 25.86
CA ALA A 30 26.59 10.76 25.20
C ALA A 30 26.51 11.07 23.70
N THR A 31 27.59 11.61 23.15
CA THR A 31 27.71 11.90 21.73
C THR A 31 29.04 11.46 21.20
N GLY A 32 29.11 11.08 19.93
CA GLY A 32 30.37 10.79 19.25
C GLY A 32 30.27 11.00 17.75
N LEU A 33 31.42 10.95 17.08
CA LEU A 33 31.47 10.91 15.62
C LEU A 33 31.15 9.48 15.14
N GLN A 34 30.43 9.38 14.03
CA GLN A 34 30.34 8.14 13.27
C GLN A 34 31.61 8.04 12.42
N THR A 35 32.61 7.31 12.91
CA THR A 35 33.87 7.14 12.19
C THR A 35 33.66 6.32 10.92
N GLN A 36 34.51 6.53 9.92
CA GLN A 36 34.49 5.75 8.69
C GLN A 36 34.60 4.23 8.97
N GLU A 37 35.46 3.84 9.92
CA GLU A 37 35.61 2.45 10.35
C GLU A 37 34.32 1.86 10.96
N ALA A 38 33.55 2.67 11.70
CA ALA A 38 32.26 2.23 12.24
C ALA A 38 31.20 2.09 11.14
N ALA A 39 31.18 3.01 10.17
CA ALA A 39 30.32 2.93 9.00
C ALA A 39 30.66 1.69 8.14
N GLU A 40 31.95 1.42 7.91
CA GLU A 40 32.42 0.24 7.18
C GLU A 40 32.05 -1.06 7.92
N ARG A 41 32.23 -1.14 9.24
CA ARG A 41 31.79 -2.32 10.01
C ARG A 41 30.30 -2.56 9.93
N ILE A 42 29.48 -1.51 10.02
CA ILE A 42 28.02 -1.62 9.85
C ILE A 42 27.73 -2.12 8.44
N ALA A 43 28.37 -1.53 7.42
CA ALA A 43 28.18 -1.93 6.04
C ALA A 43 28.56 -3.41 5.82
N THR A 44 29.73 -3.85 6.29
CA THR A 44 30.17 -5.25 6.21
C THR A 44 29.23 -6.19 6.94
N THR A 45 28.75 -5.83 8.13
CA THR A 45 27.80 -6.65 8.91
C THR A 45 26.43 -6.75 8.20
N THR A 46 25.97 -5.65 7.63
CA THR A 46 24.73 -5.60 6.85
C THR A 46 24.83 -6.46 5.59
N VAL A 47 25.96 -6.41 4.85
CA VAL A 47 26.22 -7.32 3.72
C VAL A 47 26.30 -8.78 4.18
N LEU A 48 27.03 -9.06 5.27
CA LEU A 48 27.19 -10.41 5.82
C LEU A 48 25.86 -11.04 6.23
N THR A 49 24.93 -10.25 6.76
CA THR A 49 23.59 -10.69 7.15
C THR A 49 22.59 -10.69 5.99
N GLY A 50 23.02 -10.36 4.77
CA GLY A 50 22.16 -10.29 3.58
C GLY A 50 21.16 -9.14 3.62
N ALA A 51 21.33 -8.19 4.55
CA ALA A 51 20.48 -7.01 4.66
C ALA A 51 20.91 -5.96 3.63
N VAL A 52 19.94 -5.23 3.08
CA VAL A 52 20.20 -4.11 2.18
C VAL A 52 20.75 -2.94 2.99
N GLN A 53 21.81 -2.29 2.49
CA GLN A 53 22.34 -1.08 3.11
C GLN A 53 21.22 -0.04 3.28
N PRO A 54 21.12 0.62 4.45
CA PRO A 54 20.24 1.77 4.60
C PRO A 54 20.58 2.81 3.53
N ALA A 55 19.56 3.39 2.89
CA ALA A 55 19.78 4.46 1.93
C ALA A 55 20.47 5.64 2.62
N ALA A 56 21.46 6.24 1.96
CA ALA A 56 22.24 7.35 2.52
C ALA A 56 21.39 8.60 2.79
N SER A 57 20.25 8.74 2.12
CA SER A 57 19.29 9.82 2.33
C SER A 57 17.91 9.43 1.79
N ARG A 58 16.87 10.18 2.20
CA ARG A 58 15.53 10.07 1.58
C ARG A 58 15.59 10.30 0.07
N ALA A 59 16.41 11.27 -0.39
CA ALA A 59 16.56 11.56 -1.82
C ALA A 59 17.19 10.38 -2.58
N SER A 60 18.21 9.74 -2.00
CA SER A 60 18.82 8.53 -2.56
C SER A 60 17.82 7.37 -2.62
N LEU A 61 17.01 7.20 -1.57
CA LEU A 61 15.93 6.20 -1.54
C LEU A 61 14.88 6.47 -2.61
N ALA A 62 14.39 7.71 -2.73
CA ALA A 62 13.41 8.08 -3.73
C ALA A 62 13.95 7.88 -5.16
N ALA A 63 15.21 8.25 -5.41
CA ALA A 63 15.86 8.03 -6.70
C ALA A 63 15.97 6.54 -7.06
N SER A 64 16.15 5.65 -6.07
CA SER A 64 16.21 4.20 -6.29
C SER A 64 14.90 3.59 -6.81
N LEU A 65 13.77 4.29 -6.58
CA LEU A 65 12.43 3.88 -7.04
C LEU A 65 12.12 4.37 -8.45
N VAL A 66 13.03 5.08 -9.11
CA VAL A 66 12.88 5.54 -10.50
C VAL A 66 13.75 4.69 -11.42
N GLY A 67 13.18 4.15 -12.50
CA GLY A 67 13.95 3.40 -13.49
C GLY A 67 13.31 3.42 -14.88
N GLY A 68 13.80 2.52 -15.75
CA GLY A 68 13.37 2.47 -17.15
C GLY A 68 11.92 2.02 -17.30
N ARG A 69 11.06 2.94 -17.74
CA ARG A 69 9.61 2.72 -17.91
C ARG A 69 9.21 2.28 -19.33
N GLU A 70 10.06 2.63 -20.28
CA GLU A 70 9.84 2.40 -21.72
C GLU A 70 9.55 0.93 -22.08
N PRO A 71 10.26 -0.08 -21.53
CA PRO A 71 10.00 -1.48 -21.91
C PRO A 71 8.58 -1.96 -21.57
N ILE A 72 8.05 -1.58 -20.40
CA ILE A 72 6.65 -1.90 -20.02
C ILE A 72 5.68 -1.07 -20.86
N ALA A 73 5.96 0.21 -21.07
CA ALA A 73 5.10 1.09 -21.87
C ALA A 73 4.88 0.54 -23.29
N GLN A 74 5.91 -0.04 -23.91
CA GLN A 74 5.84 -0.61 -25.26
C GLN A 74 4.90 -1.82 -25.38
N VAL A 75 4.72 -2.60 -24.31
CA VAL A 75 3.89 -3.81 -24.31
C VAL A 75 2.55 -3.62 -23.59
N LEU A 76 2.31 -2.44 -23.00
CA LEU A 76 1.16 -2.21 -22.12
C LEU A 76 -0.18 -2.29 -22.87
N GLU A 77 -0.28 -1.71 -24.06
CA GLU A 77 -1.49 -1.80 -24.89
C GLU A 77 -1.78 -3.24 -25.33
N THR A 78 -0.74 -4.05 -25.56
CA THR A 78 -0.90 -5.47 -25.87
C THR A 78 -1.46 -6.21 -24.65
N ALA A 79 -0.90 -5.96 -23.46
CA ALA A 79 -1.40 -6.54 -22.21
C ALA A 79 -2.86 -6.16 -21.93
N ARG A 80 -3.27 -4.92 -22.22
CA ARG A 80 -4.68 -4.48 -22.12
C ARG A 80 -5.58 -5.24 -23.08
N ALA A 81 -5.16 -5.40 -24.34
CA ALA A 81 -5.93 -6.12 -25.35
C ALA A 81 -6.09 -7.61 -24.98
N GLU A 82 -5.03 -8.24 -24.48
CA GLU A 82 -5.06 -9.63 -24.00
C GLU A 82 -5.99 -9.77 -22.79
N ALA A 83 -5.88 -8.90 -21.79
CA ALA A 83 -6.76 -8.91 -20.62
C ALA A 83 -8.24 -8.70 -21.00
N ALA A 84 -8.52 -7.84 -21.98
CA ALA A 84 -9.88 -7.61 -22.49
C ALA A 84 -10.45 -8.82 -23.25
N SER A 85 -9.59 -9.69 -23.79
CA SER A 85 -9.99 -10.96 -24.41
C SER A 85 -10.16 -12.12 -23.42
N SER A 86 -9.81 -11.89 -22.15
CA SER A 86 -9.88 -12.85 -21.05
C SER A 86 -11.09 -12.57 -20.14
N THR A 87 -11.25 -13.39 -19.09
CA THR A 87 -12.26 -13.15 -18.06
C THR A 87 -11.62 -12.50 -16.82
N PRO A 88 -12.35 -11.65 -16.07
CA PRO A 88 -11.80 -11.07 -14.84
C PRO A 88 -11.32 -12.11 -13.81
N GLY A 89 -12.00 -13.27 -13.74
CA GLY A 89 -11.57 -14.39 -12.88
C GLY A 89 -10.24 -15.00 -13.34
N ALA A 90 -10.10 -15.28 -14.62
CA ALA A 90 -8.85 -15.83 -15.16
C ALA A 90 -7.65 -14.89 -14.99
N GLU A 91 -7.84 -13.57 -15.14
CA GLU A 91 -6.78 -12.59 -14.89
C GLU A 91 -6.42 -12.48 -13.40
N ARG A 92 -7.42 -12.60 -12.51
CA ARG A 92 -7.19 -12.67 -11.07
C ARG A 92 -6.39 -13.91 -10.69
N ASP A 93 -6.81 -15.08 -11.17
CA ASP A 93 -6.15 -16.36 -10.85
C ASP A 93 -4.72 -16.36 -11.37
N TRP A 94 -4.50 -15.92 -12.62
CA TRP A 94 -3.15 -15.77 -13.17
C TRP A 94 -2.26 -14.83 -12.32
N ALA A 95 -2.80 -13.70 -11.84
CA ALA A 95 -2.04 -12.77 -11.04
C ALA A 95 -1.66 -13.36 -9.67
N LEU A 96 -2.57 -14.09 -9.03
CA LEU A 96 -2.33 -14.77 -7.76
C LEU A 96 -1.30 -15.90 -7.93
N ASP A 97 -1.45 -16.74 -8.95
CA ASP A 97 -0.51 -17.82 -9.27
C ASP A 97 0.90 -17.26 -9.55
N ARG A 98 0.97 -16.14 -10.28
CA ARG A 98 2.26 -15.52 -10.61
C ARG A 98 2.92 -14.88 -9.38
N LEU A 99 2.13 -14.31 -8.47
CA LEU A 99 2.62 -13.84 -7.17
C LEU A 99 3.15 -14.99 -6.31
N GLU A 100 2.41 -16.10 -6.22
CA GLU A 100 2.83 -17.29 -5.48
C GLU A 100 4.15 -17.86 -6.06
N GLN A 101 4.25 -17.94 -7.39
CA GLN A 101 5.48 -18.35 -8.04
C GLN A 101 6.65 -17.43 -7.69
N PHE A 102 6.44 -16.11 -7.66
CA PHE A 102 7.46 -15.14 -7.23
C PHE A 102 7.89 -15.35 -5.78
N HIS A 103 6.96 -15.69 -4.88
CA HIS A 103 7.29 -16.02 -3.50
C HIS A 103 8.19 -17.26 -3.41
N ALA A 104 7.98 -18.24 -4.29
CA ALA A 104 8.76 -19.47 -4.33
C ALA A 104 10.15 -19.30 -4.95
N ASP A 105 10.27 -18.55 -6.05
CA ASP A 105 11.50 -18.51 -6.87
C ASP A 105 12.25 -17.17 -6.85
N GLY A 106 11.60 -16.07 -6.46
CA GLY A 106 12.15 -14.72 -6.49
C GLY A 106 12.47 -14.20 -7.90
N ASN A 107 12.02 -14.88 -8.95
CA ASN A 107 12.33 -14.55 -10.34
C ASN A 107 11.58 -13.30 -10.77
N ARG A 108 12.35 -12.25 -11.08
CA ARG A 108 11.82 -11.00 -11.61
C ARG A 108 10.88 -11.23 -12.79
N PHE A 109 9.74 -10.53 -12.79
CA PHE A 109 8.80 -10.57 -13.91
C PHE A 109 9.43 -10.02 -15.17
N SER A 110 9.18 -10.70 -16.30
CA SER A 110 9.46 -10.17 -17.63
C SER A 110 8.74 -8.83 -17.84
N ASP A 111 9.07 -8.07 -18.88
CA ASP A 111 8.34 -6.84 -19.19
C ASP A 111 6.88 -7.14 -19.58
N VAL A 112 6.62 -8.28 -20.23
CA VAL A 112 5.27 -8.76 -20.58
C VAL A 112 4.46 -9.15 -19.33
N ASP A 113 5.01 -10.01 -18.46
CA ASP A 113 4.32 -10.38 -17.21
C ASP A 113 4.16 -9.17 -16.28
N GLY A 114 5.15 -8.27 -16.27
CA GLY A 114 5.08 -7.02 -15.52
C GLY A 114 3.92 -6.14 -16.01
N ALA A 115 3.79 -5.94 -17.32
CA ALA A 115 2.68 -5.19 -17.90
C ALA A 115 1.33 -5.86 -17.62
N ARG A 116 1.22 -7.18 -17.76
CA ARG A 116 -0.03 -7.90 -17.46
C ARG A 116 -0.42 -7.81 -15.98
N MET A 117 0.55 -7.94 -15.06
CA MET A 117 0.31 -7.73 -13.63
C MET A 117 -0.16 -6.30 -13.34
N LEU A 118 0.45 -5.29 -13.96
CA LEU A 118 0.05 -3.89 -13.80
C LEU A 118 -1.38 -3.63 -14.32
N VAL A 119 -1.76 -4.23 -15.45
CA VAL A 119 -3.14 -4.18 -15.97
C VAL A 119 -4.10 -4.91 -15.03
N ALA A 120 -3.73 -6.07 -14.50
CA ALA A 120 -4.55 -6.82 -13.55
C ALA A 120 -4.87 -6.01 -12.28
N LEU A 121 -3.92 -5.20 -11.79
CA LEU A 121 -4.10 -4.30 -10.63
C LEU A 121 -5.11 -3.16 -10.86
N GLU A 122 -5.50 -2.88 -12.11
CA GLU A 122 -6.58 -1.91 -12.39
C GLU A 122 -7.95 -2.44 -11.97
N THR A 123 -8.11 -3.77 -11.93
CA THR A 123 -9.29 -4.42 -11.37
C THR A 123 -9.19 -4.45 -9.85
N ILE A 124 -10.03 -3.65 -9.17
CA ILE A 124 -10.05 -3.52 -7.70
C ILE A 124 -10.09 -4.88 -7.01
N GLY A 125 -10.93 -5.80 -7.48
CA GLY A 125 -11.03 -7.14 -6.89
C GLY A 125 -9.73 -7.93 -6.96
N THR A 126 -8.98 -7.82 -8.05
CA THR A 126 -7.66 -8.48 -8.19
C THR A 126 -6.60 -7.81 -7.33
N ARG A 127 -6.57 -6.47 -7.32
CA ARG A 127 -5.67 -5.71 -6.44
C ARG A 127 -5.88 -6.04 -4.97
N ASP A 128 -7.14 -6.07 -4.52
CA ASP A 128 -7.45 -6.31 -3.11
C ASP A 128 -7.08 -7.74 -2.71
N ALA A 129 -7.24 -8.72 -3.60
CA ALA A 129 -6.75 -10.09 -3.37
C ALA A 129 -5.23 -10.18 -3.20
N LEU A 130 -4.48 -9.49 -4.07
CA LEU A 130 -3.02 -9.42 -3.97
C LEU A 130 -2.58 -8.65 -2.71
N TRP A 131 -3.40 -7.70 -2.25
CA TRP A 131 -3.14 -6.92 -1.05
C TRP A 131 -3.40 -7.73 0.22
N GLU A 132 -4.44 -8.57 0.22
CA GLU A 132 -4.81 -9.46 1.33
C GLU A 132 -3.73 -10.51 1.66
N ASP A 133 -2.93 -10.91 0.68
CA ASP A 133 -1.79 -11.82 0.88
C ASP A 133 -0.68 -11.20 1.76
N MET A 134 -0.58 -9.87 1.80
CA MET A 134 0.51 -9.21 2.54
C MET A 134 0.41 -9.43 4.05
N SER A 135 1.50 -9.95 4.62
CA SER A 135 1.70 -10.17 6.04
C SER A 135 3.11 -9.76 6.45
N THR A 136 3.34 -9.60 7.75
CA THR A 136 4.68 -9.33 8.29
C THR A 136 5.71 -10.40 7.90
N GLN A 137 5.27 -11.63 7.61
CA GLN A 137 6.12 -12.76 7.24
C GLN A 137 6.61 -12.71 5.79
N ASN A 138 5.78 -12.26 4.85
CA ASN A 138 6.12 -12.20 3.41
C ASN A 138 6.45 -10.78 2.91
N THR A 139 6.42 -9.75 3.78
CA THR A 139 6.79 -8.37 3.40
C THR A 139 8.11 -8.25 2.61
N PRO A 140 9.20 -9.00 2.88
CA PRO A 140 10.42 -8.87 2.07
C PRO A 140 10.20 -9.20 0.59
N SER A 141 9.36 -10.21 0.30
CA SER A 141 9.05 -10.63 -1.06
C SER A 141 8.15 -9.60 -1.76
N HIS A 142 7.09 -9.12 -1.11
CA HIS A 142 6.26 -8.04 -1.67
C HIS A 142 7.07 -6.76 -1.91
N ILE A 143 7.94 -6.36 -0.97
CA ILE A 143 8.80 -5.20 -1.16
C ILE A 143 9.67 -5.39 -2.41
N ALA A 144 10.24 -6.57 -2.64
CA ALA A 144 11.05 -6.84 -3.84
C ALA A 144 10.22 -6.71 -5.14
N LEU A 145 9.05 -7.36 -5.19
CA LEU A 145 8.16 -7.31 -6.35
C LEU A 145 7.69 -5.88 -6.66
N TRP A 146 7.10 -5.21 -5.66
CA TRP A 146 6.51 -3.89 -5.86
C TRP A 146 7.57 -2.82 -6.07
N THR A 147 8.78 -2.96 -5.51
CA THR A 147 9.91 -2.07 -5.86
C THR A 147 10.21 -2.13 -7.35
N ASP A 148 10.34 -3.33 -7.94
CA ASP A 148 10.67 -3.45 -9.36
C ASP A 148 9.52 -2.99 -10.26
N LEU A 149 8.27 -3.32 -9.93
CA LEU A 149 7.11 -2.89 -10.70
C LEU A 149 6.84 -1.39 -10.60
N THR A 150 6.96 -0.77 -9.41
CA THR A 150 6.88 0.70 -9.27
C THR A 150 7.95 1.40 -10.11
N ARG A 151 9.18 0.86 -10.11
CA ARG A 151 10.31 1.42 -10.83
C ARG A 151 10.14 1.40 -12.36
N ARG A 152 9.50 0.35 -12.88
CA ARG A 152 9.26 0.16 -14.32
C ARG A 152 7.90 0.63 -14.83
N ALA A 153 6.90 0.80 -13.96
CA ALA A 153 5.56 1.15 -14.41
C ALA A 153 5.54 2.56 -15.05
N PRO A 154 4.97 2.76 -16.25
CA PRO A 154 4.66 4.09 -16.76
C PRO A 154 3.58 4.77 -15.89
N ASP A 155 3.43 6.10 -16.00
CA ASP A 155 2.59 6.89 -15.08
C ASP A 155 1.16 6.34 -15.01
N GLU A 156 0.63 5.89 -16.15
CA GLU A 156 -0.75 5.43 -16.24
C GLU A 156 -1.13 4.24 -15.36
N VAL A 157 -0.16 3.39 -14.99
CA VAL A 157 -0.38 2.17 -14.18
C VAL A 157 0.47 2.15 -12.91
N ARG A 158 1.21 3.22 -12.59
CA ARG A 158 2.14 3.22 -11.44
C ARG A 158 1.46 3.35 -10.08
N ALA A 159 0.28 3.94 -10.02
CA ALA A 159 -0.35 4.28 -8.74
C ALA A 159 -0.59 3.05 -7.84
N ALA A 160 -1.05 1.94 -8.43
CA ALA A 160 -1.31 0.69 -7.70
C ALA A 160 -0.03 0.05 -7.11
N PRO A 161 1.02 -0.29 -7.89
CA PRO A 161 2.23 -0.89 -7.33
C PRO A 161 2.95 0.05 -6.35
N ALA A 162 2.93 1.38 -6.59
CA ALA A 162 3.48 2.35 -5.64
C ALA A 162 2.76 2.32 -4.28
N SER A 163 1.43 2.19 -4.29
CA SER A 163 0.63 2.05 -3.07
C SER A 163 0.89 0.73 -2.35
N MET A 164 0.99 -0.38 -3.11
CA MET A 164 1.33 -1.72 -2.60
C MET A 164 2.72 -1.74 -1.94
N LEU A 165 3.72 -1.11 -2.59
CA LEU A 165 5.05 -0.93 -2.01
C LEU A 165 5.01 -0.07 -0.74
N GLY A 166 4.23 1.01 -0.76
CA GLY A 166 4.02 1.89 0.38
C GLY A 166 3.49 1.12 1.59
N PHE A 167 2.44 0.34 1.38
CA PHE A 167 1.83 -0.51 2.40
C PHE A 167 2.80 -1.58 2.92
N ALA A 168 3.45 -2.34 2.03
CA ALA A 168 4.40 -3.40 2.43
C ALA A 168 5.59 -2.84 3.23
N SER A 169 6.08 -1.65 2.85
CA SER A 169 7.15 -0.95 3.57
C SER A 169 6.70 -0.49 4.95
N TRP A 170 5.50 0.09 5.05
CA TRP A 170 4.89 0.46 6.33
C TRP A 170 4.68 -0.75 7.24
N LEU A 171 4.17 -1.86 6.70
CA LEU A 171 3.95 -3.11 7.44
C LEU A 171 5.26 -3.67 8.02
N ARG A 172 6.39 -3.49 7.32
CA ARG A 172 7.74 -3.85 7.79
C ARG A 172 8.36 -2.81 8.75
N GLY A 173 7.73 -1.66 8.95
CA GLY A 173 8.24 -0.56 9.77
C GLY A 173 9.21 0.38 9.05
N ASP A 174 9.34 0.31 7.72
CA ASP A 174 10.13 1.23 6.91
C ASP A 174 9.26 2.39 6.40
N GLY A 175 8.94 3.32 7.30
CA GLY A 175 8.11 4.49 6.99
C GLY A 175 8.75 5.44 5.96
N ALA A 176 10.09 5.50 5.91
CA ALA A 176 10.80 6.34 4.95
C ALA A 176 10.62 5.82 3.52
N ARG A 177 10.78 4.51 3.30
CA ARG A 177 10.48 3.86 2.02
C ARG A 177 9.01 3.92 1.68
N ALA A 178 8.13 3.79 2.68
CA ALA A 178 6.69 3.92 2.46
C ALA A 178 6.34 5.29 1.86
N TRP A 179 6.85 6.38 2.42
CA TRP A 179 6.66 7.72 1.85
C TRP A 179 7.30 7.88 0.47
N CYS A 180 8.53 7.40 0.27
CA CYS A 180 9.19 7.47 -1.04
C CYS A 180 8.43 6.69 -2.12
N ALA A 181 7.78 5.59 -1.76
CA ALA A 181 6.93 4.83 -2.65
C ALA A 181 5.66 5.61 -3.02
N LEU A 182 5.00 6.25 -2.04
CA LEU A 182 3.84 7.10 -2.30
C LEU A 182 4.18 8.34 -3.14
N ASP A 183 5.39 8.88 -3.01
CA ASP A 183 5.89 9.97 -3.87
C ASP A 183 5.97 9.56 -5.37
N GLN A 184 5.90 8.26 -5.69
CA GLN A 184 5.87 7.76 -7.07
C GLN A 184 4.45 7.77 -7.69
N VAL A 185 3.39 7.98 -6.89
CA VAL A 185 2.03 8.08 -7.41
C VAL A 185 1.92 9.36 -8.26
N PRO A 186 1.50 9.28 -9.54
CA PRO A 186 1.39 10.46 -10.39
C PRO A 186 0.40 11.48 -9.82
N ALA A 187 0.80 12.75 -9.79
CA ALA A 187 0.01 13.82 -9.16
C ALA A 187 -1.34 14.08 -9.86
N ASP A 188 -1.43 13.80 -11.15
CA ASP A 188 -2.64 13.91 -11.97
C ASP A 188 -3.59 12.70 -11.84
N ARG A 189 -3.17 11.64 -11.14
CA ARG A 189 -3.93 10.39 -10.97
C ARG A 189 -4.02 10.01 -9.49
N PRO A 190 -4.84 10.72 -8.69
CA PRO A 190 -5.04 10.38 -7.29
C PRO A 190 -5.58 8.94 -7.14
N TYR A 191 -5.07 8.22 -6.16
CA TYR A 191 -5.38 6.80 -5.98
C TYR A 191 -5.82 6.52 -4.54
N SER A 192 -6.99 5.90 -4.38
CA SER A 192 -7.63 5.72 -3.06
C SER A 192 -6.77 4.90 -2.09
N MET A 193 -6.13 3.83 -2.59
CA MET A 193 -5.22 3.02 -1.77
C MET A 193 -4.02 3.84 -1.27
N ALA A 194 -3.44 4.70 -2.12
CA ALA A 194 -2.34 5.59 -1.72
C ALA A 194 -2.77 6.52 -0.58
N ALA A 195 -3.99 7.06 -0.66
CA ALA A 195 -4.56 7.91 0.37
C ALA A 195 -4.78 7.15 1.70
N ILE A 196 -5.23 5.90 1.65
CA ILE A 196 -5.37 5.04 2.84
C ILE A 196 -4.01 4.83 3.51
N VAL A 197 -2.99 4.45 2.75
CA VAL A 197 -1.63 4.24 3.28
C VAL A 197 -1.03 5.54 3.82
N ALA A 198 -1.19 6.66 3.11
CA ALA A 198 -0.75 7.98 3.57
C ALA A 198 -1.42 8.36 4.89
N SER A 199 -2.71 8.10 5.05
CA SER A 199 -3.45 8.37 6.28
C SER A 199 -2.90 7.53 7.45
N ALA A 200 -2.63 6.24 7.23
CA ALA A 200 -2.03 5.38 8.26
C ALA A 200 -0.65 5.91 8.71
N LEU A 201 0.18 6.33 7.75
CA LEU A 201 1.50 6.92 8.03
C LEU A 201 1.41 8.27 8.77
N GLN A 202 0.51 9.16 8.35
CA GLN A 202 0.34 10.49 8.97
C GLN A 202 -0.16 10.40 10.40
N ASN A 203 -1.07 9.47 10.67
CA ASN A 203 -1.63 9.25 12.00
C ASN A 203 -0.75 8.37 12.89
N GLY A 204 0.41 7.92 12.39
CA GLY A 204 1.33 7.07 13.15
C GLY A 204 0.72 5.75 13.57
N LEU A 205 -0.23 5.21 12.80
CA LEU A 205 -0.84 3.92 13.09
C LEU A 205 0.24 2.84 13.09
N HIS A 206 0.33 2.11 14.19
CA HIS A 206 1.28 1.02 14.32
C HIS A 206 0.82 -0.18 13.47
N PRO A 207 1.69 -0.86 12.71
CA PRO A 207 1.29 -1.98 11.84
C PRO A 207 0.52 -3.10 12.55
N ARG A 208 0.80 -3.32 13.84
CA ARG A 208 0.05 -4.27 14.71
C ARG A 208 -1.45 -3.96 14.82
N GLU A 209 -1.86 -2.69 14.74
CA GLU A 209 -3.28 -2.34 14.77
C GLU A 209 -4.00 -2.86 13.52
N TRP A 210 -3.33 -2.86 12.38
CA TRP A 210 -3.87 -3.43 11.14
C TRP A 210 -3.97 -4.95 11.20
N GLU A 211 -2.95 -5.63 11.72
CA GLU A 211 -3.01 -7.08 11.94
C GLU A 211 -4.19 -7.46 12.86
N ARG A 212 -4.39 -6.70 13.95
CA ARG A 212 -5.52 -6.88 14.86
C ARG A 212 -6.86 -6.70 14.16
N HIS A 213 -7.00 -5.65 13.36
CA HIS A 213 -8.23 -5.41 12.59
C HIS A 213 -8.48 -6.51 11.55
N GLN A 214 -7.45 -6.98 10.84
CA GLN A 214 -7.58 -8.09 9.90
C GLN A 214 -7.96 -9.39 10.61
N ALA A 215 -7.33 -9.71 11.75
CA ALA A 215 -7.67 -10.89 12.54
C ALA A 215 -9.14 -10.85 13.00
N GLN A 216 -9.58 -9.69 13.50
CA GLN A 216 -10.97 -9.49 13.91
C GLN A 216 -11.96 -9.62 12.74
N LEU A 217 -11.63 -9.07 11.56
CA LEU A 217 -12.48 -9.22 10.36
C LEU A 217 -12.55 -10.67 9.88
N ARG A 218 -11.44 -11.42 9.93
CA ARG A 218 -11.42 -12.85 9.58
C ARG A 218 -12.24 -13.68 10.57
N GLU A 219 -12.13 -13.40 11.85
CA GLU A 219 -12.94 -14.03 12.91
C GLU A 219 -14.43 -13.80 12.67
N ILE A 220 -14.85 -12.55 12.48
CA ILE A 220 -16.24 -12.20 12.11
C ILE A 220 -16.68 -12.94 10.85
N THR A 221 -15.85 -12.96 9.81
CA THR A 221 -16.18 -13.65 8.54
C THR A 221 -16.31 -15.16 8.73
N SER A 222 -15.51 -15.77 9.62
CA SER A 222 -15.61 -17.19 9.96
C SER A 222 -16.82 -17.54 10.82
N GLU A 223 -17.35 -16.57 11.57
CA GLU A 223 -18.55 -16.70 12.40
C GLU A 223 -19.85 -16.40 11.62
N LEU A 224 -19.76 -15.69 10.49
CA LEU A 224 -20.90 -15.43 9.62
C LEU A 224 -21.31 -16.71 8.88
N ASP A 225 -22.42 -17.28 9.33
CA ASP A 225 -23.15 -18.35 8.65
C ASP A 225 -23.52 -17.91 7.22
N GLU A 226 -23.25 -18.76 6.21
CA GLU A 226 -23.46 -18.50 4.76
C GLU A 226 -24.95 -18.25 4.39
N SER A 227 -25.84 -18.25 5.37
CA SER A 227 -27.29 -18.08 5.26
C SER A 227 -27.77 -16.62 5.19
N PHE A 228 -26.88 -15.62 5.30
CA PHE A 228 -27.28 -14.21 5.28
C PHE A 228 -27.81 -13.77 3.91
N VAL A 229 -29.14 -13.66 3.80
CA VAL A 229 -29.83 -13.03 2.66
C VAL A 229 -30.23 -11.61 3.04
N PRO A 230 -29.67 -10.56 2.39
CA PRO A 230 -30.08 -9.18 2.64
C PRO A 230 -31.57 -9.01 2.35
N LYS A 231 -32.32 -8.42 3.28
CA LYS A 231 -33.71 -8.03 2.98
C LYS A 231 -33.69 -7.04 1.81
N PRO A 232 -34.51 -7.24 0.75
CA PRO A 232 -34.60 -6.27 -0.32
C PRO A 232 -34.98 -4.91 0.27
N PRO A 233 -34.40 -3.80 -0.21
CA PRO A 233 -34.71 -2.49 0.32
C PRO A 233 -36.22 -2.29 0.22
N HIS A 234 -36.85 -1.99 1.35
CA HIS A 234 -38.24 -1.59 1.37
C HIS A 234 -38.37 -0.42 0.39
N ARG A 235 -39.11 -0.63 -0.72
CA ARG A 235 -39.58 0.47 -1.55
C ARG A 235 -40.22 1.43 -0.57
N HIS A 236 -39.60 2.60 -0.36
CA HIS A 236 -40.28 3.71 0.27
C HIS A 236 -41.52 3.97 -0.58
N SER A 237 -42.65 3.47 -0.09
CA SER A 237 -43.97 3.90 -0.51
C SER A 237 -43.93 5.42 -0.48
N GLN A 238 -44.17 6.00 -1.66
CA GLN A 238 -44.40 7.41 -1.94
C GLN A 238 -44.32 8.33 -0.71
N ARG A 239 -43.28 9.17 -0.67
CA ARG A 239 -43.41 10.46 0.02
C ARG A 239 -44.71 11.09 -0.48
N ASP A 240 -45.64 11.33 0.43
CA ASP A 240 -46.83 12.15 0.20
C ASP A 240 -46.36 13.49 -0.38
N VAL A 241 -46.49 13.63 -1.69
CA VAL A 241 -46.42 14.93 -2.36
C VAL A 241 -47.76 15.60 -2.08
N PRO A 242 -47.81 16.76 -1.42
CA PRO A 242 -49.07 17.47 -1.21
C PRO A 242 -49.72 17.76 -2.56
N ARG A 243 -50.91 17.20 -2.79
CA ARG A 243 -51.72 17.48 -3.98
C ARG A 243 -51.98 18.98 -4.07
N SER A 244 -51.47 19.60 -5.11
CA SER A 244 -51.89 20.93 -5.56
C SER A 244 -53.39 20.87 -5.89
N GLN A 245 -54.20 21.74 -5.28
CA GLN A 245 -55.62 21.87 -5.59
C GLN A 245 -55.81 22.29 -7.06
N PRO A 246 -56.80 21.74 -7.78
CA PRO A 246 -57.17 22.27 -9.09
C PRO A 246 -57.95 23.57 -8.91
N THR A 247 -57.48 24.63 -9.57
CA THR A 247 -58.19 25.88 -9.81
C THR A 247 -59.53 25.60 -10.49
N THR A 248 -60.62 25.98 -9.83
CA THR A 248 -61.98 25.98 -10.38
C THR A 248 -62.13 27.12 -11.39
N ASP A 249 -62.17 26.77 -12.67
CA ASP A 249 -62.57 27.70 -13.72
C ASP A 249 -64.09 27.74 -13.82
N ARG A 250 -64.67 28.92 -13.63
CA ARG A 250 -66.12 29.15 -13.54
C ARG A 250 -66.53 30.01 -14.73
N PRO A 251 -67.33 29.53 -15.69
CA PRO A 251 -67.95 30.41 -16.67
C PRO A 251 -69.28 30.95 -16.12
N ALA A 252 -69.49 32.25 -16.26
CA ALA A 252 -70.75 32.95 -16.03
C ALA A 252 -71.42 33.31 -17.39
N PRO A 253 -72.63 33.89 -17.45
CA PRO A 253 -73.88 33.15 -17.65
C PRO A 253 -74.68 33.59 -18.90
N GLY A 254 -75.70 32.80 -19.28
CA GLY A 254 -76.79 33.17 -20.20
C GLY A 254 -77.11 32.04 -21.20
N ARG A 255 -78.36 31.68 -21.49
CA ARG A 255 -79.68 32.25 -21.23
C ARG A 255 -80.71 31.13 -21.28
#